data_AF-A0A832WW18-F1
#
_entry.id   AF-A0A832WW18-F1
#
_cell.length_a   1.000
_cell.length_b   1.000
_cell.length_c   1.000
_cell.angle_alpha   90.00
_cell.angle_beta   90.00
_cell.angle_gamma   90.00
#
_symmetry.space_group_name_H-M   'P 1'
#
loop_
_entity.id
_entity.type
_entity.pdbx_description
1 polymer ?
#
loop_
_entity_poly.entity_id
_entity_poly.type
_entity_poly.pdbx_seq_one_letter_code
_entity_poly.pdbx_strand_id
1 'polypeptide(L)'
;MRSMDVLPLFGPDSFIYVALITLVGMVVFKKLLGRKGRKPVNPAAVAKLIVLGLVGLFTFLIPGDHLVTGVLQVPSLAGPISYDLVPGNGAAGFGFYLVGCFANPASPIPTEVPSQTDIFNLLFVTKFHGWAGGASSIAVIIVGIALFVLARRYIKWRITLSYFASVAIMAALLHFAYPGGDLILRLGFELLVGSSIFLAFFMATDPASTPMTYKGQIIFGLGLGVMTVLIQTYMGFFGGSILALVIMNLATPFIDKVGLQKPSTEKKEPKLPKAIQQTQVKVYECMRCGACLRVCCHKLSPILIKEAFDTMKVEGLVKLNADYCTGCGHCSFVCPARLDLKGSVLRAKAMLRNQ
;
A
#
# COMPACT_ATOMS: atom_id res chain seq x y z
N MET A 1 -32.73 5.73 -37.60
CA MET A 1 -31.91 5.75 -36.38
C MET A 1 -31.31 4.37 -36.23
N ARG A 2 -30.02 4.21 -36.58
CA ARG A 2 -29.32 2.94 -36.34
C ARG A 2 -29.24 2.74 -34.83
N SER A 3 -29.74 1.61 -34.35
CA SER A 3 -29.41 1.09 -33.03
C SER A 3 -27.89 1.14 -32.91
N MET A 4 -27.40 2.03 -32.05
CA MET A 4 -26.07 1.87 -31.49
C MET A 4 -26.21 0.59 -30.67
N ASP A 5 -25.81 -0.53 -31.27
CA ASP A 5 -25.54 -1.76 -30.54
C ASP A 5 -24.44 -1.39 -29.55
N VAL A 6 -24.88 -0.94 -28.37
CA VAL A 6 -24.05 -0.82 -27.17
C VAL A 6 -23.55 -2.23 -26.96
N LEU A 7 -22.34 -2.51 -27.45
CA LEU A 7 -21.67 -3.81 -27.37
C LEU A 7 -21.99 -4.40 -25.99
N PRO A 8 -22.88 -5.40 -25.90
CA PRO A 8 -23.05 -6.08 -24.64
C PRO A 8 -21.72 -6.77 -24.42
N LEU A 9 -20.91 -6.22 -23.51
CA LEU A 9 -19.69 -6.85 -23.05
C LEU A 9 -20.13 -8.16 -22.39
N PHE A 10 -20.22 -9.22 -23.18
CA PHE A 10 -20.51 -10.55 -22.70
C PHE A 10 -19.43 -10.88 -21.67
N GLY A 11 -19.83 -11.51 -20.56
CA GLY A 11 -18.95 -11.86 -19.44
C GLY A 11 -17.53 -12.30 -19.81
N PRO A 12 -17.29 -13.12 -20.87
CA PRO A 12 -15.95 -13.53 -21.30
C PRO A 12 -15.02 -12.37 -21.71
N ASP A 13 -15.54 -11.34 -22.38
CA ASP A 13 -14.73 -10.25 -22.93
C ASP A 13 -14.19 -9.32 -21.83
N SER A 14 -14.92 -9.20 -20.71
CA SER A 14 -14.47 -8.46 -19.52
C SER A 14 -13.22 -9.09 -18.87
N PHE A 15 -13.08 -10.41 -18.94
CA PHE A 15 -11.91 -11.13 -18.41
C PHE A 15 -10.67 -11.02 -19.32
N ILE A 16 -10.84 -10.78 -20.62
CA ILE A 16 -9.73 -10.52 -21.54
C ILE A 16 -8.98 -9.27 -21.10
N TYR A 17 -9.70 -8.21 -20.69
CA TYR A 17 -9.07 -6.99 -20.16
C TYR A 17 -8.29 -7.26 -18.87
N VAL A 18 -8.83 -8.04 -17.95
CA VAL A 18 -8.13 -8.43 -16.71
C VAL A 18 -6.89 -9.28 -17.03
N ALA A 19 -6.99 -10.22 -17.96
CA ALA A 19 -5.88 -11.04 -18.43
C ALA A 19 -4.79 -10.19 -19.09
N LEU A 20 -5.17 -9.19 -19.89
CA LEU A 20 -4.21 -8.29 -20.54
C LEU A 20 -3.55 -7.34 -19.52
N ILE A 21 -4.31 -6.81 -18.56
CA ILE A 21 -3.77 -6.01 -17.45
C ILE A 21 -2.76 -6.82 -16.63
N THR A 22 -3.09 -8.07 -16.31
CA THR A 22 -2.18 -8.94 -15.54
C THR A 22 -0.94 -9.34 -16.35
N LEU A 23 -1.08 -9.62 -17.65
CA LEU A 23 0.04 -9.92 -18.55
C LEU A 23 0.98 -8.73 -18.70
N VAL A 24 0.45 -7.54 -19.03
CA VAL A 24 1.23 -6.30 -19.11
C VAL A 24 1.89 -6.01 -17.77
N GLY A 25 1.14 -6.11 -16.66
CA GLY A 25 1.65 -5.93 -15.31
C GLY A 25 2.83 -6.86 -15.02
N MET A 26 2.70 -8.16 -15.25
CA MET A 26 3.76 -9.12 -14.97
C MET A 26 4.97 -8.95 -15.88
N VAL A 27 4.79 -8.79 -17.18
CA VAL A 27 5.89 -8.74 -18.16
C VAL A 27 6.67 -7.42 -18.04
N VAL A 28 5.96 -6.29 -18.00
CA VAL A 28 6.56 -4.95 -17.94
C VAL A 28 7.20 -4.74 -16.57
N PHE A 29 6.51 -5.06 -15.46
CA PHE A 29 7.03 -4.76 -14.13
C PHE A 29 8.06 -5.74 -13.60
N LYS A 30 7.96 -7.05 -13.90
CA LYS A 30 8.97 -8.01 -13.46
C LYS A 30 10.32 -7.75 -14.14
N LYS A 31 10.31 -7.31 -15.42
CA LYS A 31 11.54 -7.10 -16.20
C LYS A 31 12.14 -5.70 -16.04
N LEU A 32 11.33 -4.64 -15.96
CA LEU A 32 11.84 -3.26 -15.86
C LEU A 32 12.12 -2.82 -14.42
N LEU A 33 11.31 -3.22 -13.45
CA LEU A 33 11.39 -2.72 -12.07
C LEU A 33 12.10 -3.68 -11.11
N GLY A 34 12.25 -4.96 -11.48
CA GLY A 34 13.08 -5.91 -10.74
C GLY A 34 14.57 -5.54 -10.66
N ARG A 35 15.03 -4.58 -11.46
CA ARG A 35 16.42 -4.09 -11.46
C ARG A 35 16.69 -2.91 -10.51
N LYS A 36 15.66 -2.22 -10.00
CA LYS A 36 15.82 -1.10 -9.06
C LYS A 36 15.39 -1.54 -7.66
N GLY A 37 16.24 -1.27 -6.65
CA GLY A 37 16.00 -1.67 -5.25
C GLY A 37 14.74 -1.09 -4.60
N ARG A 38 14.04 -0.14 -5.23
CA ARG A 38 12.72 0.37 -4.83
C ARG A 38 11.75 0.33 -6.00
N LYS A 39 10.50 -0.05 -5.74
CA LYS A 39 9.39 0.03 -6.71
C LYS A 39 8.78 1.44 -6.68
N PRO A 40 9.05 2.34 -7.65
CA PRO A 40 8.49 3.69 -7.69
C PRO A 40 6.96 3.75 -7.80
N VAL A 41 6.30 2.72 -8.34
CA VAL A 41 4.86 2.75 -8.62
C VAL A 41 4.21 1.40 -8.38
N ASN A 42 2.94 1.39 -7.99
CA ASN A 42 2.14 0.17 -7.88
C ASN A 42 1.96 -0.48 -9.28
N PRO A 43 2.41 -1.73 -9.48
CA PRO A 43 2.39 -2.40 -10.78
C PRO A 43 0.98 -2.64 -11.32
N ALA A 44 0.03 -2.97 -10.46
CA ALA A 44 -1.36 -3.22 -10.87
C ALA A 44 -2.05 -1.92 -11.31
N ALA A 45 -1.75 -0.81 -10.62
CA ALA A 45 -2.28 0.51 -10.97
C ALA A 45 -1.79 0.95 -12.36
N VAL A 46 -0.48 0.87 -12.61
CA VAL A 46 0.08 1.29 -13.89
C VAL A 46 -0.33 0.35 -15.02
N ALA A 47 -0.38 -0.97 -14.79
CA ALA A 47 -0.86 -1.90 -15.81
C ALA A 47 -2.30 -1.58 -16.23
N LYS A 48 -3.19 -1.30 -15.26
CA LYS A 48 -4.55 -0.84 -15.55
C LYS A 48 -4.54 0.44 -16.39
N LEU A 49 -3.73 1.42 -15.98
CA LEU A 49 -3.64 2.70 -16.66
C LEU A 49 -3.16 2.54 -18.11
N ILE A 50 -2.15 1.70 -18.35
CA ILE A 50 -1.61 1.41 -19.67
C ILE A 50 -2.65 0.75 -20.56
N VAL A 51 -3.38 -0.25 -20.04
CA VAL A 51 -4.42 -0.95 -20.82
C VAL A 51 -5.58 -0.02 -21.12
N LEU A 52 -6.05 0.74 -20.14
CA LEU A 52 -7.09 1.75 -20.37
C LEU A 52 -6.61 2.76 -21.42
N GLY A 53 -5.39 3.30 -21.29
CA GLY A 53 -4.81 4.26 -22.21
C GLY A 53 -4.54 3.75 -23.63
N LEU A 54 -4.18 2.48 -23.80
CA LEU A 54 -3.97 1.85 -25.12
C LEU A 54 -5.28 1.52 -25.83
N VAL A 55 -6.31 1.12 -25.09
CA VAL A 55 -7.61 0.74 -25.64
C VAL A 55 -8.51 1.97 -25.87
N GLY A 56 -8.41 2.99 -25.01
CA GLY A 56 -9.09 4.27 -25.19
C GLY A 56 -8.16 5.30 -25.82
N LEU A 57 -7.98 5.27 -27.14
CA LEU A 57 -7.28 6.33 -27.85
C LEU A 57 -7.90 7.70 -27.48
N PHE A 58 -7.16 8.48 -26.67
CA PHE A 58 -7.26 9.93 -26.47
C PHE A 58 -8.45 10.55 -25.71
N THR A 59 -9.45 9.82 -25.20
CA THR A 59 -10.55 10.45 -24.44
C THR A 59 -10.25 10.78 -22.97
N PHE A 60 -9.23 10.17 -22.35
CA PHE A 60 -8.96 10.32 -20.90
C PHE A 60 -8.36 11.67 -20.47
N LEU A 61 -7.83 12.45 -21.43
CA LEU A 61 -7.20 13.76 -21.18
C LEU A 61 -7.98 14.92 -21.83
N ILE A 62 -9.12 14.65 -22.45
CA ILE A 62 -9.96 15.70 -23.02
C ILE A 62 -10.79 16.28 -21.86
N PRO A 63 -10.66 17.58 -21.55
CA PRO A 63 -11.56 18.24 -20.62
C PRO A 63 -12.99 18.07 -21.15
N GLY A 64 -13.88 17.50 -20.34
CA GLY A 64 -15.30 17.50 -20.69
C GLY A 64 -15.84 18.93 -20.59
N ASP A 65 -16.65 19.36 -21.56
CA ASP A 65 -17.30 20.68 -21.51
C ASP A 65 -18.08 20.82 -20.19
N HIS A 66 -17.62 21.73 -19.32
CA HIS A 66 -18.04 21.78 -17.91
C HIS A 66 -19.53 22.12 -17.68
N LEU A 67 -20.26 22.47 -18.74
CA LEU A 67 -21.65 22.96 -18.69
C LEU A 67 -22.56 22.37 -19.79
N VAL A 68 -22.04 21.52 -20.68
CA VAL A 68 -22.82 20.95 -21.79
C VAL A 68 -22.69 19.43 -21.71
N THR A 69 -23.83 18.72 -21.69
CA THR A 69 -23.85 17.27 -21.88
C THR A 69 -23.14 16.96 -23.19
N GLY A 70 -21.99 16.30 -23.12
CA GLY A 70 -21.21 15.96 -24.30
C GLY A 70 -22.02 15.11 -25.29
N VAL A 71 -21.47 14.90 -26.50
CA VAL A 71 -22.10 14.15 -27.61
C VAL A 71 -22.61 12.75 -27.23
N LEU A 72 -22.14 12.18 -26.10
CA LEU A 72 -22.54 10.90 -25.53
C LEU A 72 -23.56 10.99 -24.37
N GLN A 73 -24.21 12.14 -24.16
CA GLN A 73 -25.14 12.39 -23.03
C GLN A 73 -24.52 12.16 -21.64
N VAL A 74 -23.19 12.31 -21.53
CA VAL A 74 -22.49 12.20 -20.24
C VAL A 74 -22.81 13.44 -19.39
N PRO A 75 -23.35 13.29 -18.17
CA PRO A 75 -23.57 14.40 -17.24
C PRO A 75 -22.24 15.07 -16.86
N SER A 76 -22.24 16.39 -16.76
CA SER A 76 -21.07 17.14 -16.30
C SER A 76 -20.86 16.94 -14.81
N LEU A 77 -19.78 16.26 -14.43
CA LEU A 77 -19.37 16.10 -13.02
C LEU A 77 -18.94 17.43 -12.38
N ALA A 78 -18.58 18.41 -13.22
CA ALA A 78 -18.25 19.78 -12.83
C ALA A 78 -19.48 20.68 -12.62
N GLY A 79 -20.70 20.14 -12.72
CA GLY A 79 -21.95 20.86 -12.43
C GLY A 79 -22.59 20.47 -11.07
N PRO A 80 -23.76 21.05 -10.74
CA PRO A 80 -24.55 20.61 -9.61
C PRO A 80 -25.09 19.20 -9.88
N ILE A 81 -24.95 18.29 -8.91
CA ILE A 81 -25.46 16.91 -8.97
C ILE A 81 -26.66 16.84 -8.02
N SER A 82 -27.89 16.74 -8.53
CA SER A 82 -29.11 16.69 -7.71
C SER A 82 -30.19 15.81 -8.33
N TYR A 83 -31.26 15.59 -7.57
CA TYR A 83 -32.45 14.88 -8.03
C TYR A 83 -33.42 15.80 -8.76
N ASP A 84 -33.39 17.09 -8.44
CA ASP A 84 -34.23 18.12 -9.04
C ASP A 84 -33.93 18.28 -10.54
N LEU A 85 -34.83 18.96 -11.25
CA LEU A 85 -34.72 19.22 -12.69
C LEU A 85 -33.58 20.19 -13.00
N VAL A 86 -32.35 19.68 -12.97
CA VAL A 86 -31.16 20.32 -13.52
C VAL A 86 -30.93 19.76 -14.91
N PRO A 87 -30.90 20.58 -15.97
CA PRO A 87 -30.60 20.12 -17.33
C PRO A 87 -29.29 19.31 -17.35
N GLY A 88 -29.36 18.04 -17.75
CA GLY A 88 -28.21 17.14 -17.87
C GLY A 88 -27.72 16.47 -16.57
N ASN A 89 -27.86 17.12 -15.40
CA ASN A 89 -27.32 16.61 -14.12
C ASN A 89 -28.36 16.32 -13.02
N GLY A 90 -29.65 16.35 -13.35
CA GLY A 90 -30.76 15.93 -12.47
C GLY A 90 -30.89 14.40 -12.35
N ALA A 91 -31.91 13.92 -11.61
CA ALA A 91 -32.17 12.48 -11.43
C ALA A 91 -32.32 11.73 -12.77
N ALA A 92 -32.93 12.36 -13.78
CA ALA A 92 -33.06 11.78 -15.12
C ALA A 92 -31.69 11.64 -15.81
N GLY A 93 -30.92 12.73 -15.97
CA GLY A 93 -29.65 12.68 -16.69
C GLY A 93 -28.56 11.88 -15.95
N PHE A 94 -28.29 12.26 -14.69
CA PHE A 94 -27.23 11.65 -13.90
C PHE A 94 -27.57 10.23 -13.43
N GLY A 95 -28.82 9.98 -13.05
CA GLY A 95 -29.29 8.67 -12.60
C GLY A 95 -29.26 7.62 -13.71
N PHE A 96 -29.81 7.92 -14.91
CA PHE A 96 -29.74 6.98 -16.04
C PHE A 96 -28.30 6.71 -16.47
N TYR A 97 -27.43 7.72 -16.42
CA TYR A 97 -26.03 7.54 -16.73
C TYR A 97 -25.32 6.58 -15.75
N LEU A 98 -25.54 6.75 -14.44
CA LEU A 98 -24.96 5.85 -13.45
C LEU A 98 -25.44 4.41 -13.61
N VAL A 99 -26.74 4.22 -13.83
CA VAL A 99 -27.31 2.88 -14.09
C VAL A 99 -26.71 2.30 -15.37
N GLY A 100 -26.62 3.07 -16.45
CA GLY A 100 -26.02 2.62 -17.71
C GLY A 100 -24.55 2.20 -17.58
N CYS A 101 -23.76 2.86 -16.72
CA CYS A 101 -22.34 2.54 -16.52
C CYS A 101 -22.07 1.43 -15.51
N PHE A 102 -22.91 1.28 -14.49
CA PHE A 102 -22.61 0.44 -13.33
C PHE A 102 -23.68 -0.62 -13.03
N ALA A 103 -24.79 -0.68 -13.74
CA ALA A 103 -25.74 -1.78 -13.58
C ALA A 103 -25.26 -3.05 -14.31
N ASN A 104 -25.88 -4.17 -13.97
CA ASN A 104 -25.62 -5.43 -14.65
C ASN A 104 -26.04 -5.30 -16.13
N PRO A 105 -25.15 -5.57 -17.11
CA PRO A 105 -25.49 -5.47 -18.53
C PRO A 105 -26.59 -6.45 -18.96
N ALA A 106 -26.85 -7.51 -18.17
CA ALA A 106 -27.95 -8.43 -18.41
C ALA A 106 -29.31 -7.95 -17.86
N SER A 107 -29.34 -6.87 -17.08
CA SER A 107 -30.59 -6.29 -16.56
C SER A 107 -31.17 -5.28 -17.55
N PRO A 108 -32.50 -5.24 -17.75
CA PRO A 108 -33.12 -4.24 -18.61
C PRO A 108 -32.90 -2.84 -18.05
N ILE A 109 -32.60 -1.88 -18.93
CA ILE A 109 -32.42 -0.48 -18.57
C ILE A 109 -33.77 0.03 -18.03
N PRO A 110 -33.81 0.66 -16.84
CA PRO A 110 -35.04 1.20 -16.28
C PRO A 110 -35.66 2.23 -17.23
N THR A 111 -36.97 2.15 -17.43
CA THR A 111 -37.75 3.14 -18.19
C THR A 111 -38.21 4.32 -17.33
N GLU A 112 -38.17 4.15 -16.01
CA GLU A 112 -38.49 5.17 -15.02
C GLU A 112 -37.22 5.81 -14.47
N VAL A 113 -37.30 7.09 -14.10
CA VAL A 113 -36.18 7.82 -13.52
C VAL A 113 -35.80 7.17 -12.18
N PRO A 114 -34.54 6.70 -12.01
CA PRO A 114 -34.14 6.02 -10.79
C PRO A 114 -34.22 6.97 -9.59
N SER A 115 -34.80 6.49 -8.49
CA SER A 115 -34.89 7.25 -7.26
C SER A 115 -33.53 7.36 -6.56
N GLN A 116 -33.41 8.29 -5.60
CA GLN A 116 -32.19 8.41 -4.77
C GLN A 116 -31.83 7.08 -4.09
N THR A 117 -32.82 6.35 -3.59
CA THR A 117 -32.61 5.04 -2.95
C THR A 117 -32.08 3.99 -3.93
N ASP A 118 -32.54 4.01 -5.18
CA ASP A 118 -32.06 3.10 -6.21
C ASP A 118 -30.60 3.39 -6.59
N ILE A 119 -30.24 4.67 -6.69
CA ILE A 119 -28.85 5.08 -6.98
C ILE A 119 -27.92 4.66 -5.84
N PHE A 120 -28.32 4.85 -4.59
CA PHE A 120 -27.52 4.39 -3.46
C PHE A 120 -27.44 2.86 -3.39
N ASN A 121 -28.54 2.15 -3.65
CA ASN A 121 -28.54 0.69 -3.71
C ASN A 121 -27.59 0.17 -4.80
N LEU A 122 -27.59 0.83 -5.96
CA LEU A 122 -26.64 0.58 -7.04
C LEU A 122 -25.19 0.79 -6.58
N LEU A 123 -24.88 1.95 -5.99
CA LEU A 123 -23.51 2.27 -5.56
C LEU A 123 -22.98 1.37 -4.44
N PHE A 124 -23.85 0.96 -3.51
CA PHE A 124 -23.47 0.12 -2.37
C PHE A 124 -23.44 -1.39 -2.69
N VAL A 125 -24.46 -1.89 -3.37
CA VAL A 125 -24.79 -3.32 -3.40
C VAL A 125 -24.73 -3.90 -4.82
N THR A 126 -25.54 -3.38 -5.75
CA THR A 126 -25.78 -4.02 -7.06
C THR A 126 -24.88 -3.51 -8.18
N LYS A 127 -23.75 -2.92 -7.82
CA LYS A 127 -22.78 -2.39 -8.76
C LYS A 127 -22.20 -3.54 -9.61
N PHE A 128 -21.99 -3.30 -10.89
CA PHE A 128 -21.34 -4.25 -11.77
C PHE A 128 -20.20 -3.54 -12.48
N HIS A 129 -19.03 -4.13 -12.41
CA HIS A 129 -17.83 -3.56 -13.01
C HIS A 129 -16.87 -4.69 -13.35
N GLY A 130 -16.19 -4.60 -14.50
CA GLY A 130 -15.26 -5.64 -14.99
C GLY A 130 -13.97 -5.81 -14.17
N TRP A 131 -13.89 -5.26 -12.96
CA TRP A 131 -12.73 -5.35 -12.08
C TRP A 131 -13.18 -5.71 -10.66
N ALA A 132 -12.44 -6.59 -9.97
CA ALA A 132 -12.79 -7.17 -8.66
C ALA A 132 -13.25 -6.16 -7.59
N GLY A 133 -12.57 -5.02 -7.48
CA GLY A 133 -12.92 -3.91 -6.59
C GLY A 133 -14.08 -3.00 -7.00
N GLY A 134 -14.76 -3.24 -8.11
CA GLY A 134 -15.84 -2.38 -8.61
C GLY A 134 -17.26 -2.97 -8.51
N ALA A 135 -17.41 -4.22 -8.09
CA ALA A 135 -18.71 -4.92 -8.05
C ALA A 135 -19.53 -4.64 -6.78
N SER A 136 -18.94 -4.42 -5.61
CA SER A 136 -19.75 -4.07 -4.43
C SER A 136 -18.95 -3.26 -3.45
N SER A 137 -19.40 -2.03 -3.21
CA SER A 137 -18.72 -1.13 -2.26
C SER A 137 -18.83 -1.67 -0.84
N ILE A 138 -19.98 -2.26 -0.46
CA ILE A 138 -20.16 -2.80 0.89
C ILE A 138 -19.26 -4.01 1.14
N ALA A 139 -19.12 -4.92 0.16
CA ALA A 139 -18.24 -6.07 0.28
C ALA A 139 -16.78 -5.62 0.43
N VAL A 140 -16.36 -4.63 -0.36
CA VAL A 140 -14.99 -4.08 -0.29
C VAL A 140 -14.75 -3.39 1.06
N ILE A 141 -15.74 -2.67 1.61
CA ILE A 141 -15.63 -2.04 2.95
C ILE A 141 -15.48 -3.11 4.03
N ILE A 142 -16.34 -4.15 4.02
CA ILE A 142 -16.30 -5.22 5.02
C ILE A 142 -14.95 -5.94 4.98
N VAL A 143 -14.51 -6.36 3.79
CA VAL A 143 -13.21 -7.03 3.61
C VAL A 143 -12.07 -6.09 3.97
N GLY A 144 -12.14 -4.82 3.58
CA GLY A 144 -11.14 -3.80 3.88
C GLY A 144 -10.97 -3.56 5.38
N ILE A 145 -12.08 -3.46 6.13
CA ILE A 145 -12.08 -3.32 7.59
C ILE A 145 -11.57 -4.60 8.25
N ALA A 146 -12.01 -5.77 7.79
CA ALA A 146 -11.52 -7.05 8.33
C ALA A 146 -9.99 -7.18 8.15
N LEU A 147 -9.48 -6.88 6.96
CA LEU A 147 -8.05 -6.89 6.67
C LEU A 147 -7.32 -5.83 7.51
N PHE A 148 -7.94 -4.68 7.74
CA PHE A 148 -7.38 -3.65 8.62
C PHE A 148 -7.22 -4.14 10.07
N VAL A 149 -8.23 -4.84 10.61
CA VAL A 149 -8.20 -5.39 11.98
C VAL A 149 -7.17 -6.53 12.11
N LEU A 150 -7.06 -7.39 11.09
CA LEU A 150 -6.16 -8.54 11.08
C LEU A 150 -4.70 -8.16 10.78
N ALA A 151 -4.47 -7.17 9.91
CA ALA A 151 -3.15 -6.77 9.43
C ALA A 151 -2.72 -5.37 9.94
N ARG A 152 -3.08 -5.02 11.19
CA ARG A 152 -2.76 -3.73 11.83
C ARG A 152 -1.28 -3.33 11.80
N ARG A 153 -0.37 -4.31 11.66
CA ARG A 153 1.08 -4.08 11.60
C ARG A 153 1.57 -3.64 10.21
N TYR A 154 0.84 -3.98 9.15
CA TYR A 154 1.26 -3.77 7.77
C TYR A 154 0.49 -2.65 7.07
N ILE A 155 -0.78 -2.43 7.42
CA ILE A 155 -1.65 -1.45 6.76
C ILE A 155 -1.51 -0.07 7.40
N LYS A 156 -1.09 0.90 6.59
CA LYS A 156 -0.93 2.31 6.98
C LYS A 156 -2.28 3.03 6.99
N TRP A 157 -3.05 2.89 8.08
CA TRP A 157 -4.38 3.54 8.25
C TRP A 157 -4.41 5.05 8.07
N ARG A 158 -3.26 5.71 8.29
CA ARG A 158 -3.14 7.16 8.10
C ARG A 158 -3.42 7.56 6.66
N ILE A 159 -3.02 6.73 5.69
CA ILE A 159 -3.25 6.97 4.26
C ILE A 159 -4.73 6.80 3.91
N THR A 160 -5.35 5.71 4.38
CA THR A 160 -6.76 5.43 4.08
C THR A 160 -7.68 6.49 4.67
N LEU A 161 -7.43 6.89 5.93
CA LEU A 161 -8.25 7.90 6.59
C LEU A 161 -8.07 9.29 5.96
N SER A 162 -6.84 9.67 5.62
CA SER A 162 -6.61 10.98 4.97
C SER A 162 -7.13 11.02 3.52
N TYR A 163 -7.13 9.89 2.81
CA TYR A 163 -7.82 9.76 1.52
C TYR A 163 -9.33 9.99 1.65
N PHE A 164 -10.01 9.28 2.54
CA PHE A 164 -11.46 9.47 2.71
C PHE A 164 -11.81 10.89 3.16
N ALA A 165 -11.02 11.45 4.09
CA ALA A 165 -11.21 12.83 4.54
C ALA A 165 -11.04 13.83 3.39
N SER A 166 -10.00 13.68 2.56
CA SER A 166 -9.78 14.59 1.42
C SER A 166 -10.84 14.47 0.33
N VAL A 167 -11.28 13.26 -0.01
CA VAL A 167 -12.38 13.08 -0.98
C VAL A 167 -13.67 13.70 -0.46
N ALA A 168 -14.02 13.48 0.81
CA ALA A 168 -15.21 14.07 1.42
C ALA A 168 -15.16 15.61 1.44
N ILE A 169 -14.01 16.18 1.83
CA ILE A 169 -13.81 17.64 1.83
C ILE A 169 -13.92 18.21 0.42
N MET A 170 -13.27 17.59 -0.57
CA MET A 170 -13.32 18.06 -1.95
C MET A 170 -14.72 17.96 -2.56
N ALA A 171 -15.45 16.87 -2.29
CA ALA A 171 -16.84 16.73 -2.72
C ALA A 171 -17.74 17.82 -2.11
N ALA A 172 -17.56 18.13 -0.81
CA ALA A 172 -18.27 19.22 -0.16
C ALA A 172 -17.91 20.59 -0.76
N LEU A 173 -16.62 20.86 -0.98
CA LEU A 173 -16.16 22.11 -1.61
C LEU A 173 -16.76 22.31 -3.00
N LEU A 174 -16.81 21.24 -3.82
CA LEU A 174 -17.42 21.32 -5.14
C LEU A 174 -18.94 21.56 -5.07
N HIS A 175 -19.64 20.98 -4.08
CA HIS A 175 -21.06 21.28 -3.87
C HIS A 175 -21.30 22.76 -3.56
N PHE A 176 -20.46 23.38 -2.73
CA PHE A 176 -20.57 24.82 -2.47
C PHE A 176 -20.15 25.70 -3.66
N ALA A 177 -19.19 25.24 -4.47
CA ALA A 177 -18.78 25.96 -5.68
C ALA A 177 -19.85 25.92 -6.79
N TYR A 178 -20.63 24.85 -6.86
CA TYR A 178 -21.71 24.65 -7.85
C TYR A 178 -23.06 24.48 -7.12
N PRO A 179 -23.68 25.59 -6.68
CA PRO A 179 -24.94 25.55 -5.92
C PRO A 179 -26.08 24.94 -6.75
N GLY A 180 -26.98 24.20 -6.09
CA GLY A 180 -28.13 23.53 -6.72
C GLY A 180 -28.05 21.99 -6.77
N GLY A 181 -26.95 21.41 -6.26
CA GLY A 181 -26.79 19.97 -6.07
C GLY A 181 -27.35 19.45 -4.72
N ASP A 182 -27.42 18.13 -4.52
CA ASP A 182 -27.48 17.54 -3.17
C ASP A 182 -26.08 17.13 -2.71
N LEU A 183 -25.73 17.54 -1.49
CA LEU A 183 -24.47 17.20 -0.84
C LEU A 183 -24.34 15.70 -0.60
N ILE A 184 -25.42 15.03 -0.17
CA ILE A 184 -25.37 13.60 0.20
C ILE A 184 -25.09 12.74 -1.02
N LEU A 185 -25.78 13.02 -2.13
CA LEU A 185 -25.54 12.34 -3.40
C LEU A 185 -24.12 12.53 -3.89
N ARG A 186 -23.60 13.77 -3.85
CA ARG A 186 -22.23 14.07 -4.31
C ARG A 186 -21.17 13.38 -3.45
N LEU A 187 -21.34 13.39 -2.14
CA LEU A 187 -20.43 12.75 -1.20
C LEU A 187 -20.42 11.22 -1.41
N GLY A 188 -21.62 10.63 -1.49
CA GLY A 188 -21.79 9.21 -1.75
C GLY A 188 -21.20 8.81 -3.10
N PHE A 189 -21.45 9.60 -4.13
CA PHE A 189 -20.91 9.37 -5.46
C PHE A 189 -19.37 9.38 -5.45
N GLU A 190 -18.69 10.45 -5.03
CA GLU A 190 -17.21 10.52 -5.11
C GLU A 190 -16.50 9.44 -4.26
N LEU A 191 -17.11 9.04 -3.15
CA LEU A 191 -16.59 7.97 -2.30
C LEU A 191 -16.84 6.58 -2.90
N LEU A 192 -18.05 6.32 -3.40
CA LEU A 192 -18.50 4.99 -3.81
C LEU A 192 -18.34 4.72 -5.32
N VAL A 193 -18.05 5.74 -6.12
CA VAL A 193 -17.91 5.59 -7.58
C VAL A 193 -16.64 4.80 -7.93
N GLY A 194 -16.77 3.99 -8.98
CA GLY A 194 -15.64 3.27 -9.58
C GLY A 194 -14.88 2.39 -8.57
N SER A 195 -13.56 2.45 -8.61
CA SER A 195 -12.68 1.72 -7.69
C SER A 195 -12.15 2.57 -6.53
N SER A 196 -12.80 3.69 -6.18
CA SER A 196 -12.31 4.65 -5.16
C SER A 196 -12.06 4.01 -3.79
N ILE A 197 -13.06 3.31 -3.23
CA ILE A 197 -12.92 2.59 -1.95
C ILE A 197 -11.96 1.42 -2.05
N PHE A 198 -11.98 0.68 -3.16
CA PHE A 198 -11.03 -0.42 -3.37
C PHE A 198 -9.59 0.09 -3.41
N LEU A 199 -9.36 1.23 -4.08
CA LEU A 199 -8.07 1.90 -4.10
C LEU A 199 -7.63 2.24 -2.69
N ALA A 200 -8.51 2.87 -1.90
CA ALA A 200 -8.23 3.30 -0.54
C ALA A 200 -7.74 2.14 0.33
N PHE A 201 -8.46 1.01 0.35
CA PHE A 201 -8.14 -0.12 1.23
C PHE A 201 -7.03 -1.05 0.71
N PHE A 202 -6.94 -1.28 -0.60
CA PHE A 202 -6.12 -2.37 -1.15
C PHE A 202 -4.94 -1.91 -1.99
N MET A 203 -4.96 -0.70 -2.56
CA MET A 203 -3.90 -0.24 -3.47
C MET A 203 -3.08 0.92 -2.92
N ALA A 204 -3.73 1.87 -2.25
CA ALA A 204 -3.11 3.07 -1.68
C ALA A 204 -2.23 2.74 -0.47
N THR A 205 -2.37 1.56 0.14
CA THR A 205 -1.60 1.12 1.31
C THR A 205 -0.47 0.15 0.96
N ASP A 206 -0.14 -0.04 -0.32
CA ASP A 206 1.00 -0.88 -0.72
C ASP A 206 2.30 -0.33 -0.11
N PRO A 207 2.99 -1.09 0.76
CA PRO A 207 4.19 -0.61 1.44
C PRO A 207 5.35 -0.32 0.49
N ALA A 208 5.38 -0.91 -0.72
CA ALA A 208 6.48 -0.74 -1.65
C ALA A 208 6.50 0.62 -2.35
N SER A 209 5.32 1.23 -2.60
CA SER A 209 5.17 2.47 -3.36
C SER A 209 4.80 3.70 -2.53
N THR A 210 4.56 3.54 -1.22
CA THR A 210 4.04 4.60 -0.34
C THR A 210 5.11 5.18 0.59
N PRO A 211 4.94 6.42 1.11
CA PRO A 211 5.94 7.06 1.95
C PRO A 211 6.10 6.39 3.32
N MET A 212 7.28 6.53 3.92
CA MET A 212 7.62 5.87 5.19
C MET A 212 7.23 6.70 6.42
N THR A 213 7.36 8.03 6.36
CA THR A 213 7.12 8.92 7.52
C THR A 213 5.63 9.10 7.80
N TYR A 214 5.24 9.26 9.07
CA TYR A 214 3.83 9.47 9.42
C TYR A 214 3.24 10.75 8.83
N LYS A 215 4.02 11.84 8.77
CA LYS A 215 3.60 13.10 8.13
C LYS A 215 3.47 12.94 6.62
N GLY A 216 4.42 12.24 5.98
CA GLY A 216 4.38 11.95 4.56
C GLY A 216 3.17 11.10 4.16
N GLN A 217 2.78 10.11 4.98
CA GLN A 217 1.58 9.30 4.76
C GLN A 217 0.29 10.13 4.73
N ILE A 218 0.17 11.13 5.62
CA ILE A 218 -1.00 12.01 5.66
C ILE A 218 -1.06 12.87 4.39
N ILE A 219 0.05 13.52 4.03
CA ILE A 219 0.16 14.35 2.82
C ILE A 219 -0.14 13.52 1.57
N PHE A 220 0.38 12.30 1.51
CA PHE A 220 0.14 11.39 0.40
C PHE A 220 -1.35 11.05 0.25
N GLY A 221 -2.03 10.65 1.33
CA GLY A 221 -3.46 10.32 1.23
C GLY A 221 -4.33 11.55 0.95
N LEU A 222 -3.99 12.72 1.51
CA LEU A 222 -4.67 13.99 1.17
C LEU A 222 -4.51 14.34 -0.32
N GLY A 223 -3.27 14.31 -0.83
CA GLY A 223 -2.99 14.60 -2.23
C GLY A 223 -3.64 13.58 -3.18
N LEU A 224 -3.69 12.31 -2.78
CA LEU A 224 -4.34 11.25 -3.52
C LEU A 224 -5.85 11.50 -3.68
N GLY A 225 -6.55 11.85 -2.60
CA GLY A 225 -7.99 12.12 -2.67
C GLY A 225 -8.31 13.40 -3.45
N VAL A 226 -7.53 14.47 -3.25
CA VAL A 226 -7.69 15.72 -4.03
C VAL A 226 -7.48 15.48 -5.52
N MET A 227 -6.38 14.82 -5.91
CA MET A 227 -6.13 14.50 -7.31
C MET A 227 -7.21 13.59 -7.88
N THR A 228 -7.71 12.63 -7.10
CA THR A 228 -8.79 11.73 -7.53
C THR A 228 -10.03 12.52 -7.90
N VAL A 229 -10.52 13.39 -7.02
CA VAL A 229 -11.74 14.18 -7.27
C VAL A 229 -11.53 15.15 -8.44
N LEU A 230 -10.39 15.83 -8.52
CA LEU A 230 -10.11 16.76 -9.63
C LEU A 230 -10.07 16.05 -10.98
N ILE A 231 -9.38 14.91 -11.07
CA ILE A 231 -9.30 14.13 -12.31
C ILE A 231 -10.68 13.61 -12.70
N GLN A 232 -11.45 13.07 -11.76
CA GLN A 232 -12.80 12.57 -12.04
C GLN A 232 -13.73 13.70 -12.51
N THR A 233 -13.70 14.84 -11.83
CA THR A 233 -14.59 15.98 -12.07
C THR A 233 -14.31 16.65 -13.41
N TYR A 234 -13.04 16.98 -13.67
CA TYR A 234 -12.67 17.81 -14.82
C TYR A 234 -12.33 17.01 -16.08
N MET A 235 -11.92 15.74 -15.94
CA MET A 235 -11.50 14.89 -17.07
C MET A 235 -12.56 13.85 -17.44
N GLY A 236 -13.72 13.83 -16.76
CA GLY A 236 -14.83 12.90 -17.06
C GLY A 236 -14.49 11.42 -16.89
N PHE A 237 -13.41 11.10 -16.16
CA PHE A 237 -12.85 9.75 -16.09
C PHE A 237 -13.11 9.10 -14.73
N PHE A 238 -14.08 8.18 -14.65
CA PHE A 238 -14.43 7.42 -13.43
C PHE A 238 -13.34 6.45 -12.92
N GLY A 239 -12.22 6.34 -13.64
CA GLY A 239 -11.00 5.66 -13.19
C GLY A 239 -9.93 6.61 -12.64
N GLY A 240 -10.24 7.90 -12.43
CA GLY A 240 -9.27 8.95 -12.06
C GLY A 240 -8.45 8.63 -10.82
N SER A 241 -9.01 7.84 -9.90
CA SER A 241 -8.35 7.33 -8.70
C SER A 241 -7.07 6.52 -8.98
N ILE A 242 -7.01 5.75 -10.09
CA ILE A 242 -5.80 5.01 -10.49
C ILE A 242 -4.72 5.96 -11.04
N LEU A 243 -5.10 6.95 -11.84
CA LEU A 243 -4.17 7.95 -12.35
C LEU A 243 -3.58 8.79 -11.21
N ALA A 244 -4.44 9.23 -10.28
CA ALA A 244 -4.02 9.92 -9.07
C ALA A 244 -3.03 9.08 -8.25
N LEU A 245 -3.27 7.77 -8.10
CA LEU A 245 -2.35 6.88 -7.38
C LEU A 245 -0.98 6.79 -8.06
N VAL A 246 -0.94 6.68 -9.38
CA VAL A 246 0.32 6.66 -10.14
C VAL A 246 1.10 7.96 -9.94
N ILE A 247 0.43 9.11 -10.05
CA ILE A 247 1.04 10.43 -9.83
C ILE A 247 1.59 10.55 -8.40
N MET A 248 0.80 10.18 -7.39
CA MET A 248 1.22 10.28 -5.99
C MET A 248 2.34 9.29 -5.62
N ASN A 249 2.34 8.10 -6.20
CA ASN A 249 3.45 7.14 -6.07
C ASN A 249 4.75 7.73 -6.61
N LEU A 250 4.71 8.38 -7.79
CA LEU A 250 5.88 9.06 -8.36
C LEU A 250 6.33 10.27 -7.52
N ALA A 251 5.41 10.94 -6.83
CA ALA A 251 5.71 12.04 -5.90
C ALA A 251 6.27 11.56 -4.55
N THR A 252 6.18 10.26 -4.23
CA THR A 252 6.57 9.70 -2.94
C THR A 252 8.02 9.99 -2.52
N PRO A 253 9.05 9.95 -3.41
CA PRO A 253 10.42 10.30 -3.04
C PRO A 253 10.58 11.74 -2.53
N PHE A 254 9.73 12.66 -3.01
CA PHE A 254 9.70 14.04 -2.53
C PHE A 254 8.97 14.15 -1.19
N ILE A 255 7.85 13.44 -1.05
CA ILE A 255 7.05 13.39 0.18
C ILE A 255 7.83 12.73 1.32
N ASP A 256 8.67 11.74 1.03
CA ASP A 256 9.52 11.05 2.01
C ASP A 256 10.50 12.01 2.71
N LYS A 257 10.85 13.14 2.10
CA LYS A 257 11.69 14.17 2.75
C LYS A 257 10.96 14.87 3.90
N VAL A 258 9.62 14.86 3.88
CA VAL A 258 8.79 15.50 4.90
C VAL A 258 8.70 14.60 6.12
N GLY A 259 9.12 15.11 7.27
CA GLY A 259 9.09 14.37 8.53
C GLY A 259 10.22 13.35 8.68
N LEU A 260 11.29 13.47 7.88
CA LEU A 260 12.55 12.78 8.17
C LEU A 260 13.05 13.21 9.56
N GLN A 261 13.43 12.22 10.36
CA GLN A 261 14.12 12.48 11.62
C GLN A 261 15.52 13.00 11.29
N LYS A 262 15.78 14.25 11.63
CA LYS A 262 17.13 14.81 11.52
C LYS A 262 17.93 14.38 12.74
N PRO A 263 19.19 13.92 12.58
CA PRO A 263 20.05 13.64 13.72
C PRO A 263 20.22 14.93 14.52
N SER A 264 19.88 14.88 15.82
CA SER A 264 20.12 15.99 16.73
C SER A 264 21.52 15.87 17.31
N THR A 265 22.26 16.97 17.38
CA THR A 265 23.54 17.07 18.11
C THR A 265 23.33 17.13 19.62
N GLU A 266 22.09 17.33 20.07
CA GLU A 266 21.73 17.29 21.47
C GLU A 266 21.95 15.88 22.02
N LYS A 267 22.92 15.75 22.92
CA LYS A 267 23.24 14.49 23.61
C LYS A 267 22.12 14.21 24.62
N LYS A 268 21.01 13.68 24.13
CA LYS A 268 19.92 13.22 24.98
C LYS A 268 20.38 11.95 25.66
N GLU A 269 20.79 12.04 26.93
CA GLU A 269 21.07 10.84 27.72
C GLU A 269 19.79 10.01 27.73
N PRO A 270 19.80 8.79 27.15
CA PRO A 270 18.62 7.96 27.17
C PRO A 270 18.30 7.70 28.64
N LYS A 271 17.12 8.14 29.09
CA LYS A 271 16.55 7.70 30.37
C LYS A 271 16.26 6.22 30.23
N LEU A 272 17.31 5.41 30.35
CA LEU A 272 17.20 3.97 30.40
C LEU A 272 16.31 3.68 31.62
N PRO A 273 15.27 2.85 31.49
CA PRO A 273 14.65 2.28 32.68
C PRO A 273 15.78 1.72 33.53
N LYS A 274 15.75 1.92 34.85
CA LYS A 274 16.77 1.40 35.77
C LYS A 274 17.10 0.00 35.32
N ALA A 275 18.35 -0.21 34.89
CA ALA A 275 18.75 -1.50 34.38
C ALA A 275 18.36 -2.51 35.45
N ILE A 276 17.42 -3.39 35.15
CA ILE A 276 17.26 -4.61 35.92
C ILE A 276 18.58 -5.32 35.66
N GLN A 277 19.55 -5.13 36.55
CA GLN A 277 20.74 -5.93 36.56
C GLN A 277 20.21 -7.35 36.74
N GLN A 278 20.15 -8.09 35.64
CA GLN A 278 20.10 -9.54 35.69
C GLN A 278 21.48 -9.96 36.22
N THR A 279 21.72 -9.75 37.51
CA THR A 279 23.06 -9.75 38.10
C THR A 279 23.70 -11.12 38.07
N GLN A 280 22.94 -12.19 37.83
CA GLN A 280 23.47 -13.54 37.71
C GLN A 280 22.68 -14.32 36.66
N VAL A 281 23.15 -14.28 35.41
CA VAL A 281 22.79 -15.32 34.45
C VAL A 281 23.35 -16.63 35.02
N LYS A 282 22.48 -17.53 35.49
CA LYS A 282 22.89 -18.83 36.04
C LYS A 282 23.72 -19.58 34.98
N VAL A 283 25.02 -19.70 35.23
CA VAL A 283 25.97 -20.45 34.39
C VAL A 283 25.96 -21.89 34.89
N TYR A 284 25.90 -22.84 33.96
CA TYR A 284 25.96 -24.27 34.26
C TYR A 284 27.30 -24.85 33.82
N GLU A 285 27.61 -26.05 34.27
CA GLU A 285 28.79 -26.78 33.82
C GLU A 285 28.67 -27.18 32.34
N CYS A 286 29.82 -27.39 31.69
CA CYS A 286 29.84 -27.78 30.29
C CYS A 286 29.30 -29.22 30.11
N MET A 287 28.17 -29.36 29.43
CA MET A 287 27.60 -30.66 29.07
C MET A 287 28.19 -31.29 27.79
N ARG A 288 29.29 -30.74 27.24
CA ARG A 288 30.02 -31.27 26.06
C ARG A 288 29.18 -31.54 24.79
N CYS A 289 28.11 -30.78 24.57
CA CYS A 289 27.20 -30.94 23.41
C CYS A 289 27.79 -30.59 22.01
N GLY A 290 29.01 -30.06 21.94
CA GLY A 290 29.69 -29.70 20.68
C GLY A 290 29.14 -28.48 19.93
N ALA A 291 28.13 -27.78 20.45
CA ALA A 291 27.50 -26.65 19.75
C ALA A 291 28.49 -25.52 19.41
N CYS A 292 29.43 -25.22 20.32
CA CYS A 292 30.43 -24.17 20.12
C CYS A 292 31.45 -24.49 19.01
N LEU A 293 31.69 -25.76 18.69
CA LEU A 293 32.57 -26.18 17.58
C LEU A 293 31.85 -25.98 16.25
N ARG A 294 30.58 -26.40 16.15
CA ARG A 294 29.80 -26.33 14.90
C ARG A 294 29.57 -24.89 14.42
N VAL A 295 29.45 -23.93 15.33
CA VAL A 295 29.16 -22.53 14.99
C VAL A 295 30.43 -21.67 14.80
N CYS A 296 31.63 -22.21 15.09
CA CYS A 296 32.85 -21.41 15.02
C CYS A 296 33.20 -21.08 13.57
N CYS A 297 33.20 -19.78 13.23
CA CYS A 297 33.54 -19.30 11.88
C CYS A 297 34.96 -19.68 11.43
N HIS A 298 35.88 -19.89 12.39
CA HIS A 298 37.27 -20.28 12.17
C HIS A 298 37.53 -21.77 12.42
N LYS A 299 36.47 -22.57 12.64
CA LYS A 299 36.56 -24.00 12.98
C LYS A 299 37.48 -24.30 14.18
N LEU A 300 37.60 -23.36 15.11
CA LEU A 300 38.31 -23.56 16.36
C LEU A 300 37.51 -24.48 17.29
N SER A 301 38.14 -24.90 18.39
CA SER A 301 37.51 -25.63 19.49
C SER A 301 37.40 -24.77 20.75
N PRO A 302 36.41 -23.84 20.84
CA PRO A 302 36.35 -22.85 21.92
C PRO A 302 36.34 -23.44 23.33
N ILE A 303 35.68 -24.59 23.53
CA ILE A 303 35.63 -25.24 24.84
C ILE A 303 36.98 -25.80 25.25
N LEU A 304 37.73 -26.42 24.33
CA LEU A 304 39.07 -26.94 24.62
C LEU A 304 40.06 -25.81 24.85
N ILE A 305 39.94 -24.70 24.10
CA ILE A 305 40.74 -23.49 24.33
C ILE A 305 40.44 -22.91 25.72
N LYS A 306 39.16 -22.88 26.12
CA LYS A 306 38.79 -22.48 27.48
C LYS A 306 39.38 -23.42 28.53
N GLU A 307 39.28 -24.74 28.37
CA GLU A 307 39.87 -25.71 29.32
C GLU A 307 41.40 -25.56 29.43
N ALA A 308 42.10 -25.36 28.31
CA ALA A 308 43.54 -25.09 28.29
C ALA A 308 43.90 -23.75 28.96
N PHE A 309 43.08 -22.72 28.76
CA PHE A 309 43.23 -21.42 29.42
C PHE A 309 42.98 -21.50 30.92
N ASP A 310 41.92 -22.16 31.36
CA ASP A 310 41.57 -22.33 32.78
C ASP A 310 42.64 -23.13 33.52
N THR A 311 43.34 -24.05 32.83
CA THR A 311 44.48 -24.80 33.38
C THR A 311 45.84 -24.13 33.17
N MET A 312 45.87 -22.91 32.63
CA MET A 312 47.08 -22.13 32.29
C MET A 312 48.12 -22.89 31.44
N LYS A 313 47.67 -23.80 30.57
CA LYS A 313 48.53 -24.60 29.68
C LYS A 313 48.76 -23.92 28.34
N VAL A 314 49.87 -23.22 28.22
CA VAL A 314 50.17 -22.39 27.04
C VAL A 314 50.46 -23.23 25.79
N GLU A 315 51.21 -24.31 25.92
CA GLU A 315 51.46 -25.23 24.80
C GLU A 315 50.15 -25.74 24.17
N GLY A 316 49.14 -25.99 25.02
CA GLY A 316 47.80 -26.38 24.57
C GLY A 316 47.08 -25.28 23.78
N LEU A 317 47.27 -24.01 24.15
CA LEU A 317 46.70 -22.87 23.43
C LEU A 317 47.33 -22.67 22.05
N VAL A 318 48.65 -22.85 21.96
CA VAL A 318 49.39 -22.82 20.68
C VAL A 318 48.90 -23.95 19.77
N LYS A 319 48.80 -25.18 20.31
CA LYS A 319 48.32 -26.36 19.57
C LYS A 319 46.87 -26.22 19.08
N LEU A 320 46.05 -25.49 19.82
CA LEU A 320 44.64 -25.24 19.47
C LEU A 320 44.43 -23.98 18.62
N ASN A 321 45.50 -23.29 18.21
CA ASN A 321 45.45 -22.12 17.34
C ASN A 321 44.51 -21.02 17.88
N ALA A 322 44.57 -20.78 19.20
CA ALA A 322 43.67 -19.82 19.88
C ALA A 322 43.83 -18.38 19.37
N ASP A 323 44.99 -18.05 18.78
CA ASP A 323 45.36 -16.79 18.15
C ASP A 323 44.47 -16.41 16.95
N TYR A 324 43.86 -17.37 16.26
CA TYR A 324 42.97 -17.10 15.12
C TYR A 324 41.60 -16.54 15.52
N CYS A 325 41.23 -16.56 16.80
CA CYS A 325 39.92 -16.07 17.23
C CYS A 325 39.74 -14.56 16.96
N THR A 326 38.65 -14.19 16.29
CA THR A 326 38.28 -12.79 15.99
C THR A 326 37.25 -12.20 16.97
N GLY A 327 36.75 -12.98 17.94
CA GLY A 327 35.85 -12.47 18.98
C GLY A 327 34.39 -12.27 18.56
N CYS A 328 33.91 -12.93 17.50
CA CYS A 328 32.54 -12.79 16.99
C CYS A 328 31.43 -13.23 17.97
N GLY A 329 31.74 -14.10 18.95
CA GLY A 329 30.82 -14.44 20.05
C GLY A 329 29.78 -15.53 19.78
N HIS A 330 29.75 -16.12 18.57
CA HIS A 330 28.79 -17.18 18.22
C HIS A 330 28.86 -18.37 19.20
N CYS A 331 30.06 -18.78 19.63
CA CYS A 331 30.25 -19.89 20.55
C CYS A 331 29.58 -19.68 21.91
N SER A 332 29.63 -18.47 22.47
CA SER A 332 28.95 -18.12 23.73
C SER A 332 27.45 -18.02 23.54
N PHE A 333 27.00 -17.46 22.40
CA PHE A 333 25.59 -17.29 22.11
C PHE A 333 24.85 -18.64 21.99
N VAL A 334 25.46 -19.64 21.34
CA VAL A 334 24.84 -20.98 21.19
C VAL A 334 25.04 -21.89 22.41
N CYS A 335 25.76 -21.46 23.45
CA CYS A 335 26.10 -22.34 24.56
C CYS A 335 24.88 -22.57 25.46
N PRO A 336 24.33 -23.80 25.57
CA PRO A 336 23.18 -24.07 26.44
C PRO A 336 23.53 -23.88 27.93
N ALA A 337 24.79 -24.11 28.30
CA ALA A 337 25.33 -23.88 29.64
C ALA A 337 25.64 -22.40 29.93
N ARG A 338 25.45 -21.51 28.96
CA ARG A 338 25.69 -20.06 29.05
C ARG A 338 27.14 -19.70 29.46
N LEU A 339 28.11 -20.50 29.01
CA LEU A 339 29.53 -20.25 29.24
C LEU A 339 30.02 -19.05 28.41
N ASP A 340 30.81 -18.17 29.02
CA ASP A 340 31.52 -17.09 28.32
C ASP A 340 32.77 -17.58 27.57
N LEU A 341 32.54 -18.42 26.55
CA LEU A 341 33.58 -18.91 25.66
C LEU A 341 34.31 -17.80 24.89
N LYS A 342 33.63 -16.72 24.47
CA LYS A 342 34.24 -15.57 23.80
C LYS A 342 35.27 -14.92 24.71
N GLY A 343 34.89 -14.57 25.94
CA GLY A 343 35.79 -13.93 26.90
C GLY A 343 36.98 -14.81 27.25
N SER A 344 36.78 -16.11 27.50
CA SER A 344 37.88 -17.05 27.77
C SER A 344 38.83 -17.19 26.58
N VAL A 345 38.33 -17.37 25.36
CA VAL A 345 39.18 -17.53 24.16
C VAL A 345 39.94 -16.24 23.84
N LEU A 346 39.33 -15.06 24.01
CA LEU A 346 40.02 -13.79 23.81
C LEU A 346 41.11 -13.55 24.86
N ARG A 347 40.87 -13.93 26.11
CA ARG A 347 41.90 -13.89 27.17
C ARG A 347 43.02 -14.89 26.88
N ALA A 348 42.71 -16.08 26.40
CA ALA A 348 43.69 -17.06 25.96
C ALA A 348 44.57 -16.54 24.82
N LYS A 349 43.95 -15.88 23.83
CA LYS A 349 44.67 -15.19 22.75
C LYS A 349 45.57 -14.06 23.26
N ALA A 350 45.11 -13.28 24.25
CA ALA A 350 45.93 -12.25 24.88
C ALA A 350 47.12 -12.86 25.65
N MET A 351 46.92 -14.00 26.32
CA MET A 351 47.98 -14.74 27.01
C MET A 351 49.08 -15.18 26.04
N LEU A 352 48.71 -15.65 24.84
CA LEU A 352 49.68 -16.01 23.78
C LEU A 352 50.46 -14.81 23.21
N ARG A 353 49.94 -13.59 23.32
CA ARG A 353 50.61 -12.37 22.82
C ARG A 353 51.62 -11.79 23.80
N ASN A 354 51.50 -12.13 25.08
CA ASN A 354 52.33 -11.60 26.17
C ASN A 354 53.47 -12.55 26.56
N GLN A 355 53.70 -13.62 25.80
CA GLN A 355 54.85 -14.52 25.91
C GLN A 355 55.87 -14.21 24.82
#